data_AF-E6ZIC4-F1
#
_entry.id   AF-E6ZIC4-F1
#
_cell.length_a   1.000
_cell.length_b   1.000
_cell.length_c   1.000
_cell.angle_alpha   90.00
_cell.angle_beta   90.00
_cell.angle_gamma   90.00
#
_symmetry.space_group_name_H-M   'P 1'
#
loop_
_entity.id
_entity.type
_entity.pdbx_description
1 polymer ?
#
loop_
_entity_poly.entity_id
_entity_poly.type
_entity_poly.pdbx_seq_one_letter_code
_entity_poly.pdbx_strand_id
1 'polypeptide(L)'
;MHCQSFSDWAAPAAEVSEVNITNSSSQEEGPQQIAVRIIQRAWKSYVHREVFRYFKELISHCNQGDPRTILKTVNPREIFLWQAELLDAAAGAYIRFRLGGITFPPNIYYKIFTHRPITDVCANSPKNYTQRSLKKPAARPTNNGRPLVQVENSGWYQRMENNSWRLFCCRMVPMGEPTEIGANKKKDFHHSRLQRQQDVDQWRKRRKIEWLKQM
;
A
#
# COMPACT_ATOMS: atom_id res chain seq x y z
N MET A 1 -19.84 30.50 -68.57
CA MET A 1 -18.42 30.86 -68.50
C MET A 1 -18.07 31.12 -67.05
N HIS A 2 -16.96 30.54 -66.59
CA HIS A 2 -16.22 30.84 -65.36
C HIS A 2 -16.82 30.43 -64.01
N CYS A 3 -16.51 29.18 -63.63
CA CYS A 3 -16.28 28.78 -62.24
C CYS A 3 -15.03 29.48 -61.69
N GLN A 4 -15.12 30.05 -60.48
CA GLN A 4 -13.99 30.44 -59.63
C GLN A 4 -14.31 29.92 -58.22
N SER A 5 -13.68 28.81 -57.84
CA SER A 5 -12.53 28.75 -56.92
C SER A 5 -12.96 28.87 -55.45
N PHE A 6 -13.25 27.72 -54.83
CA PHE A 6 -13.28 27.58 -53.38
C PHE A 6 -11.96 26.96 -52.95
N SER A 7 -11.12 27.80 -52.36
CA SER A 7 -9.78 27.47 -51.88
C SER A 7 -9.85 26.66 -50.58
N ASP A 8 -9.08 25.58 -50.55
CA ASP A 8 -8.11 25.23 -49.51
C ASP A 8 -8.56 25.19 -48.04
N TRP A 9 -8.90 23.98 -47.58
CA TRP A 9 -8.36 23.43 -46.31
C TRP A 9 -8.49 21.90 -46.30
N ALA A 10 -7.50 21.21 -46.88
CA ALA A 10 -7.32 19.76 -46.68
C ALA A 10 -5.94 19.56 -46.06
N ALA A 11 -5.93 19.18 -44.78
CA ALA A 11 -4.73 18.80 -44.05
C ALA A 11 -4.06 17.59 -44.72
N PRO A 12 -2.73 17.57 -44.86
CA PRO A 12 -2.03 16.39 -45.37
C PRO A 12 -2.21 15.24 -44.38
N ALA A 13 -2.78 14.13 -44.85
CA ALA A 13 -2.80 12.87 -44.13
C ALA A 13 -1.34 12.46 -43.88
N ALA A 14 -0.90 12.56 -42.62
CA ALA A 14 0.39 12.07 -42.19
C ALA A 14 0.40 10.54 -42.39
N GLU A 15 1.17 10.11 -43.38
CA GLU A 15 1.53 8.74 -43.65
C GLU A 15 2.24 8.20 -42.40
N VAL A 16 1.50 7.43 -41.59
CA VAL A 16 2.06 6.71 -40.45
C VAL A 16 2.89 5.57 -41.02
N SER A 17 4.18 5.80 -41.19
CA SER A 17 5.14 4.74 -41.45
C SER A 17 5.12 3.78 -40.26
N GLU A 18 4.48 2.63 -40.43
CA GLU A 18 4.58 1.49 -39.53
C GLU A 18 6.07 1.11 -39.38
N VAL A 19 6.66 1.48 -38.24
CA VAL A 19 7.99 1.04 -37.86
C VAL A 19 7.89 -0.45 -37.58
N ASN A 20 8.24 -1.22 -38.59
CA ASN A 20 8.26 -2.67 -38.58
C ASN A 20 9.36 -3.15 -37.63
N ILE A 21 9.03 -3.35 -36.35
CA ILE A 21 9.90 -3.96 -35.34
C ILE A 21 10.01 -5.45 -35.68
N THR A 22 10.88 -5.78 -36.63
CA THR A 22 11.32 -7.15 -36.86
C THR A 22 12.83 -7.24 -36.79
N ASN A 23 13.26 -8.30 -36.11
CA ASN A 23 14.61 -8.85 -36.07
C ASN A 23 15.58 -8.20 -35.06
N SER A 24 15.46 -8.65 -33.82
CA SER A 24 16.61 -8.84 -32.92
C SER A 24 17.57 -9.82 -33.60
N SER A 25 18.42 -9.29 -34.47
CA SER A 25 19.51 -10.02 -35.10
C SER A 25 20.50 -10.46 -34.02
N SER A 26 20.79 -11.75 -33.99
CA SER A 26 21.97 -12.32 -33.32
C SER A 26 23.22 -11.82 -34.05
N GLN A 27 23.57 -10.56 -33.86
CA GLN A 27 24.84 -10.01 -34.34
C GLN A 27 25.96 -10.54 -33.43
N GLU A 28 26.97 -11.17 -34.01
CA GLU A 28 28.23 -11.45 -33.32
C GLU A 28 28.79 -10.13 -32.78
N GLU A 29 28.77 -9.96 -31.45
CA GLU A 29 29.24 -8.72 -30.83
C GLU A 29 30.75 -8.57 -31.08
N GLY A 30 31.15 -7.49 -31.76
CA GLY A 30 32.56 -7.20 -31.98
C GLY A 30 33.31 -7.04 -30.65
N PRO A 31 34.63 -7.33 -30.58
CA PRO A 31 35.41 -7.26 -29.34
C PRO A 31 35.33 -5.89 -28.64
N GLN A 32 35.14 -4.82 -29.41
CA GLN A 32 34.91 -3.46 -28.91
C GLN A 32 33.55 -3.32 -28.20
N GLN A 33 32.49 -3.92 -28.74
CA GLN A 33 31.15 -3.90 -28.12
C GLN A 33 31.15 -4.70 -26.81
N ILE A 34 31.89 -5.81 -26.77
CA ILE A 34 32.12 -6.60 -25.55
C ILE A 34 32.82 -5.74 -24.49
N ALA A 35 33.89 -5.03 -24.86
CA ALA A 35 34.62 -4.15 -23.95
C ALA A 35 33.74 -3.02 -23.39
N VAL A 36 32.96 -2.34 -24.26
CA VAL A 36 32.00 -1.31 -23.84
C VAL A 36 30.98 -1.89 -22.86
N ARG A 37 30.44 -3.07 -23.12
CA ARG A 37 29.48 -3.74 -22.23
C ARG A 37 30.08 -4.06 -20.87
N ILE A 38 31.35 -4.47 -20.81
CA ILE A 38 32.06 -4.73 -19.55
C ILE A 38 32.21 -3.43 -18.75
N ILE A 39 32.68 -2.35 -19.39
CA ILE A 39 32.85 -1.04 -18.73
C ILE A 39 31.50 -0.50 -18.24
N GLN A 40 30.46 -0.56 -19.06
CA GLN A 40 29.11 -0.13 -18.70
C GLN A 40 28.54 -0.96 -17.55
N ARG A 41 28.72 -2.28 -17.54
CA ARG A 41 28.29 -3.16 -16.44
C ARG A 41 29.04 -2.83 -15.14
N ALA A 42 30.35 -2.61 -15.22
CA ALA A 42 31.16 -2.24 -14.06
C ALA A 42 30.69 -0.89 -13.48
N TRP A 43 30.49 0.11 -14.33
CA TRP A 43 29.98 1.42 -13.93
C TRP A 43 28.57 1.34 -13.32
N LYS A 44 27.64 0.64 -13.96
CA LYS A 44 26.28 0.43 -13.43
C LYS A 44 26.32 -0.29 -12.08
N SER A 45 27.17 -1.31 -11.92
CA SER A 45 27.35 -2.02 -10.64
C SER A 45 27.88 -1.08 -9.55
N TYR A 46 28.86 -0.24 -9.87
CA TYR A 46 29.38 0.78 -8.95
C TYR A 46 28.27 1.73 -8.51
N VAL A 47 27.56 2.36 -9.44
CA VAL A 47 26.45 3.28 -9.15
C VAL A 47 25.37 2.59 -8.30
N HIS A 48 25.01 1.35 -8.63
CA HIS A 48 24.01 0.60 -7.85
C HIS A 48 24.47 0.35 -6.40
N ARG A 49 25.76 0.05 -6.18
CA ARG A 49 26.32 -0.11 -4.83
C ARG A 49 26.28 1.20 -4.05
N GLU A 50 26.60 2.31 -4.70
CA GLU A 50 26.56 3.66 -4.08
C GLU A 50 25.14 4.03 -3.65
N VAL A 51 24.17 3.86 -4.54
CA VAL A 51 22.75 4.12 -4.25
C VAL A 51 22.24 3.23 -3.11
N PHE A 52 22.62 1.96 -3.10
CA PHE A 52 22.26 1.06 -2.00
C PHE A 52 22.91 1.47 -0.68
N ARG A 53 24.17 1.91 -0.69
CA ARG A 53 24.85 2.42 0.50
C ARG A 53 24.13 3.63 1.08
N TYR A 54 23.73 4.57 0.23
CA TYR A 54 22.91 5.72 0.63
C TYR A 54 21.60 5.29 1.32
N PHE A 55 20.86 4.33 0.74
CA PHE A 55 19.63 3.85 1.37
C PHE A 55 19.88 3.15 2.71
N LYS A 56 20.97 2.38 2.82
CA LYS A 56 21.36 1.72 4.08
C LYS A 56 21.65 2.74 5.18
N GLU A 57 22.39 3.79 4.85
CA GLU A 57 22.71 4.89 5.78
C GLU A 57 21.47 5.67 6.17
N LEU A 58 20.61 6.01 5.21
CA LEU A 58 19.33 6.67 5.46
C LEU A 58 18.45 5.87 6.42
N ILE A 59 18.28 4.57 6.17
CA ILE A 59 17.50 3.68 7.04
C ILE A 59 18.16 3.56 8.42
N SER A 60 19.50 3.48 8.49
CA SER A 60 20.22 3.42 9.77
C SER A 60 19.97 4.67 10.61
N HIS A 61 20.02 5.86 10.00
CA HIS A 61 19.73 7.12 10.65
C HIS A 61 18.26 7.19 11.12
N CYS A 62 17.32 6.77 10.27
CA CYS A 62 15.91 6.68 10.66
C CYS A 62 15.67 5.68 11.79
N ASN A 63 16.42 4.57 11.88
CA ASN A 63 16.24 3.62 12.99
C ASN A 63 16.75 4.17 14.33
N GLN A 64 17.63 5.17 14.33
CA GLN A 64 18.17 5.80 15.54
C GLN A 64 17.28 6.95 16.04
N GLY A 65 16.48 7.55 15.15
CA GLY A 65 15.61 8.68 15.48
C GLY A 65 14.30 8.29 16.15
N ASP A 66 13.65 9.27 16.78
CA ASP A 66 12.30 9.13 17.29
C ASP A 66 11.30 8.98 16.13
N PRO A 67 10.40 7.97 16.13
CA PRO A 67 9.37 7.79 15.11
C PRO A 67 8.59 9.05 14.77
N ARG A 68 8.33 9.92 15.75
CA ARG A 68 7.60 11.18 15.54
C ARG A 68 8.39 12.16 14.69
N THR A 69 9.71 12.27 14.89
CA THR A 69 10.56 13.19 14.13
C THR A 69 10.76 12.70 12.70
N ILE A 70 10.94 11.39 12.51
CA ILE A 70 11.08 10.77 11.19
C ILE A 70 9.80 10.91 10.36
N LEU A 71 8.64 10.69 10.97
CA LEU A 71 7.37 10.85 10.26
C LEU A 71 7.17 12.31 9.84
N LYS A 72 7.49 13.27 10.72
CA LYS A 72 7.39 14.71 10.39
C LYS A 72 8.21 15.11 9.16
N THR A 73 9.38 14.51 8.92
CA THR A 73 10.22 14.85 7.76
C THR A 73 9.71 14.25 6.44
N VAL A 74 8.95 13.16 6.49
CA VAL A 74 8.53 12.40 5.31
C VAL A 74 7.23 12.91 4.70
N ASN A 75 6.21 13.19 5.51
CA ASN A 75 4.88 13.62 5.04
C ASN A 75 4.32 14.77 5.89
N PRO A 76 4.76 16.03 5.66
CA PRO A 76 4.33 17.15 6.49
C PRO A 76 2.82 17.45 6.42
N ARG A 77 2.15 17.13 5.29
CA ARG A 77 0.72 17.44 5.07
C ARG A 77 -0.26 16.50 5.77
N GLU A 78 -0.01 15.19 5.77
CA GLU A 78 -0.95 14.20 6.35
C GLU A 78 -0.71 13.95 7.85
N ILE A 79 0.50 14.23 8.34
CA ILE A 79 0.92 13.88 9.70
C ILE A 79 0.52 14.92 10.72
N PHE A 80 0.41 16.20 10.32
CA PHE A 80 -0.01 17.28 11.20
C PHE A 80 -1.47 17.10 11.69
N LEU A 81 -2.32 16.37 10.95
CA LEU A 81 -3.74 16.24 11.30
C LEU A 81 -4.16 14.86 11.86
N TRP A 82 -3.39 13.77 11.69
CA TRP A 82 -3.93 12.43 12.02
C TRP A 82 -3.01 11.43 12.74
N GLN A 83 -1.68 11.56 12.74
CA GLN A 83 -0.81 10.47 13.23
C GLN A 83 0.25 10.87 14.27
N ALA A 84 0.77 12.10 14.26
CA ALA A 84 1.79 12.51 15.23
C ALA A 84 1.24 12.97 16.59
N GLU A 85 -0.06 13.27 16.68
CA GLU A 85 -0.76 13.56 17.94
C GLU A 85 -1.38 12.31 18.58
N LEU A 86 -1.73 11.30 17.77
CA LEU A 86 -2.35 10.06 18.24
C LEU A 86 -1.36 8.97 18.68
N LEU A 87 -0.07 9.13 18.35
CA LEU A 87 0.96 8.20 18.80
C LEU A 87 1.25 8.45 20.29
N ASP A 88 0.47 7.77 21.13
CA ASP A 88 0.67 7.73 22.56
C ASP A 88 2.10 7.26 22.90
N ALA A 89 2.83 8.06 23.68
CA ALA A 89 4.16 7.71 24.15
C ALA A 89 4.15 6.38 24.94
N ALA A 90 3.02 6.07 25.59
CA ALA A 90 2.83 4.81 26.30
C ALA A 90 2.62 3.62 25.35
N ALA A 91 2.35 3.80 24.06
CA ALA A 91 2.28 2.72 23.07
C ALA A 91 3.66 2.12 22.71
N GLY A 92 4.74 2.88 22.87
CA GLY A 92 6.09 2.46 22.47
C GLY A 92 6.15 2.12 20.97
N ALA A 93 5.64 3.03 20.15
CA ALA A 93 5.60 2.85 18.71
C ALA A 93 6.99 2.91 18.09
N TYR A 94 7.21 2.17 17.02
CA TYR A 94 8.42 2.19 16.22
C TYR A 94 8.11 1.94 14.75
N ILE A 95 9.01 2.37 13.87
CA ILE A 95 8.85 2.24 12.42
C ILE A 95 9.79 1.16 11.93
N ARG A 96 9.28 0.29 11.07
CA ARG A 96 10.12 -0.65 10.33
C ARG A 96 10.18 -0.26 8.88
N PHE A 97 11.37 -0.21 8.33
CA PHE A 97 11.61 0.04 6.91
C PHE A 97 11.78 -1.25 6.13
N ARG A 98 11.40 -1.23 4.86
CA ARG A 98 11.63 -2.27 3.87
C ARG A 98 12.04 -1.66 2.55
N LEU A 99 12.97 -2.30 1.86
CA LEU A 99 13.23 -2.02 0.47
C LEU A 99 12.30 -2.88 -0.38
N GLY A 100 11.67 -2.29 -1.38
CA GLY A 100 10.77 -2.96 -2.30
C GLY A 100 10.78 -2.25 -3.66
N GLY A 101 9.98 -2.74 -4.59
CA GLY A 101 9.99 -2.27 -5.98
C GLY A 101 10.50 -3.37 -6.92
N ILE A 102 10.01 -3.32 -8.16
CA ILE A 102 10.35 -4.27 -9.22
C ILE A 102 11.59 -3.84 -10.03
N THR A 103 11.93 -2.55 -9.95
CA THR A 103 13.05 -1.92 -10.65
C THR A 103 14.05 -1.38 -9.64
N PHE A 104 15.31 -1.31 -10.04
CA PHE A 104 16.35 -0.61 -9.29
C PHE A 104 16.40 0.85 -9.76
N PRO A 105 16.55 1.85 -8.88
CA PRO A 105 16.74 1.79 -7.41
C PRO A 105 15.50 1.32 -6.63
N PRO A 106 15.67 0.60 -5.50
CA PRO A 106 14.54 0.17 -4.69
C PRO A 106 13.81 1.36 -4.03
N ASN A 107 12.49 1.26 -3.96
CA ASN A 107 11.62 2.11 -3.17
C ASN A 107 11.70 1.72 -1.69
N ILE A 108 11.73 2.71 -0.80
CA ILE A 108 11.66 2.49 0.64
C ILE A 108 10.20 2.51 1.06
N TYR A 109 9.76 1.50 1.79
CA TYR A 109 8.45 1.42 2.42
C TYR A 109 8.59 1.41 3.93
N TYR A 110 7.60 1.93 4.63
CA TYR A 110 7.54 1.91 6.08
C TYR A 110 6.21 1.39 6.60
N LYS A 111 6.24 0.86 7.82
CA LYS A 111 5.06 0.44 8.57
C LYS A 111 5.27 0.69 10.07
N ILE A 112 4.21 1.14 10.73
CA ILE A 112 4.23 1.47 12.16
C ILE A 112 3.85 0.23 12.96
N PHE A 113 4.65 -0.05 13.98
CA PHE A 113 4.50 -1.14 14.94
C PHE A 113 4.51 -0.57 16.35
N THR A 114 4.08 -1.39 17.32
CA THR A 114 4.04 -1.03 18.73
C THR A 114 4.73 -2.13 19.53
N HIS A 115 5.67 -1.77 20.40
CA HIS A 115 6.35 -2.75 21.25
C HIS A 115 5.45 -3.26 22.37
N ARG A 116 4.59 -2.39 22.89
CA ARG A 116 3.73 -2.73 24.02
C ARG A 116 2.41 -3.33 23.53
N PRO A 117 1.81 -4.25 24.31
CA PRO A 117 0.53 -4.84 23.96
C PRO A 117 -0.56 -3.77 24.04
N ILE A 118 -1.15 -3.43 22.89
CA ILE A 118 -2.30 -2.51 22.81
C ILE A 118 -3.53 -3.33 22.47
N THR A 119 -4.58 -3.13 23.27
CA THR A 119 -5.86 -3.80 23.05
C THR A 119 -6.82 -2.84 22.36
N ASP A 120 -7.27 -3.22 21.17
CA ASP A 120 -8.38 -2.58 20.49
C ASP A 120 -9.69 -3.02 21.14
N VAL A 121 -10.26 -2.16 22.00
CA VAL A 121 -11.53 -2.42 22.71
C VAL A 121 -12.67 -2.65 21.71
N CYS A 122 -12.68 -1.89 20.63
CA CYS A 122 -13.72 -1.94 19.61
C CYS A 122 -13.61 -3.19 18.71
N ALA A 123 -12.44 -3.84 18.67
CA ALA A 123 -12.30 -5.14 18.00
C ALA A 123 -13.09 -6.26 18.67
N ASN A 124 -13.33 -6.16 19.98
CA ASN A 124 -14.05 -7.17 20.75
C ASN A 124 -15.51 -6.77 20.98
N SER A 125 -15.78 -5.48 21.18
CA SER A 125 -17.13 -4.98 21.33
C SER A 125 -17.26 -3.64 20.59
N PRO A 126 -17.83 -3.63 19.37
CA PRO A 126 -17.88 -2.46 18.48
C PRO A 126 -18.97 -1.47 18.90
N LYS A 127 -19.33 -1.44 20.19
CA LYS A 127 -20.38 -0.56 20.70
C LYS A 127 -19.94 0.89 20.59
N ASN A 128 -20.90 1.78 20.37
CA ASN A 128 -20.62 3.21 20.48
C ASN A 128 -20.52 3.64 21.95
N TYR A 129 -19.30 3.70 22.48
CA TYR A 129 -19.04 4.08 23.88
C TYR A 129 -19.32 5.55 24.20
N THR A 130 -19.49 6.41 23.19
CA THR A 130 -19.78 7.83 23.38
C THR A 130 -21.25 8.09 23.73
N GLN A 131 -22.15 7.18 23.37
CA GLN A 131 -23.58 7.34 23.61
C GLN A 131 -23.96 6.87 25.02
N ARG A 132 -24.32 7.82 25.88
CA ARG A 132 -24.73 7.56 27.28
C ARG A 132 -26.03 6.73 27.37
N SER A 133 -26.89 6.81 26.36
CA SER A 133 -28.19 6.12 26.28
C SER A 133 -28.09 4.60 26.15
N LEU A 134 -26.99 4.07 25.61
CA LEU A 134 -26.76 2.62 25.42
C LEU A 134 -26.27 1.90 26.69
N LYS A 135 -26.08 2.60 27.81
CA LYS A 135 -25.58 2.04 29.08
C LYS A 135 -26.60 1.19 29.84
N LYS A 136 -27.85 1.11 29.38
CA LYS A 136 -28.84 0.22 30.00
C LYS A 136 -28.57 -1.20 29.50
N PRO A 137 -28.10 -2.15 30.34
CA PRO A 137 -28.10 -3.55 29.94
C PRO A 137 -29.54 -3.90 29.55
N ALA A 138 -29.72 -4.51 28.38
CA ALA A 138 -31.01 -5.13 28.06
C ALA A 138 -31.37 -6.02 29.25
N ALA A 139 -32.51 -5.76 29.89
CA ALA A 139 -32.97 -6.54 31.02
C ALA A 139 -32.91 -8.03 30.63
N ARG A 140 -32.38 -8.88 31.51
CA ARG A 140 -32.39 -10.34 31.30
C ARG A 140 -33.81 -10.73 30.92
N PRO A 141 -34.03 -11.51 29.85
CA PRO A 141 -35.37 -11.94 29.50
C PRO A 141 -35.90 -12.78 30.67
N THR A 142 -36.87 -12.24 31.40
CA THR A 142 -37.83 -13.06 32.13
C THR A 142 -38.52 -13.95 31.10
N ASN A 143 -38.83 -15.21 31.44
CA ASN A 143 -39.36 -16.31 30.60
C ASN A 143 -40.61 -16.01 29.73
N ASN A 144 -41.03 -14.76 29.60
CA ASN A 144 -42.23 -14.35 28.89
C ASN A 144 -41.83 -13.68 27.58
N GLY A 145 -41.53 -14.49 26.56
CA GLY A 145 -41.80 -14.27 25.13
C GLY A 145 -41.63 -12.89 24.49
N ARG A 146 -40.81 -11.96 25.02
CA ARG A 146 -40.58 -10.67 24.36
C ARG A 146 -39.64 -10.85 23.16
N PRO A 147 -39.95 -10.25 21.99
CA PRO A 147 -39.08 -10.35 20.83
C PRO A 147 -37.71 -9.74 21.19
N LEU A 148 -36.64 -10.43 20.79
CA LEU A 148 -35.26 -9.93 20.83
C LEU A 148 -35.29 -8.48 20.35
N VAL A 149 -35.05 -7.53 21.24
CA VAL A 149 -34.82 -6.14 20.84
C VAL A 149 -33.66 -6.21 19.87
N GLN A 150 -33.94 -6.01 18.58
CA GLN A 150 -32.90 -5.91 17.56
C GLN A 150 -31.98 -4.81 18.05
N VAL A 151 -30.77 -5.18 18.44
CA VAL A 151 -29.75 -4.19 18.76
C VAL A 151 -29.53 -3.46 17.45
N GLU A 152 -29.97 -2.21 17.37
CA GLU A 152 -29.67 -1.40 16.21
C GLU A 152 -28.14 -1.27 16.15
N ASN A 153 -27.53 -1.93 15.18
CA ASN A 153 -26.08 -1.86 14.94
C ASN A 153 -25.68 -0.52 14.28
N SER A 154 -26.64 0.40 14.13
CA SER A 154 -26.45 1.74 13.59
C SER A 154 -25.45 2.51 14.47
N GLY A 155 -24.28 2.82 13.92
CA GLY A 155 -23.21 3.52 14.64
C GLY A 155 -22.23 2.62 15.41
N TRP A 156 -22.26 1.30 15.20
CA TRP A 156 -21.18 0.44 15.68
C TRP A 156 -19.83 0.83 15.05
N TYR A 157 -18.76 0.71 15.83
CA TYR A 157 -17.39 0.92 15.34
C TYR A 157 -17.10 -0.06 14.21
N GLN A 158 -16.84 0.48 13.02
CA GLN A 158 -16.38 -0.29 11.88
C GLN A 158 -14.87 -0.15 11.76
N ARG A 159 -14.16 -1.25 11.98
CA ARG A 159 -12.71 -1.27 11.87
C ARG A 159 -12.29 -1.22 10.40
N MET A 160 -11.42 -0.26 10.07
CA MET A 160 -10.72 -0.21 8.79
C MET A 160 -9.23 -0.48 9.00
N GLU A 161 -8.68 -1.51 8.35
CA GLU A 161 -7.26 -1.84 8.44
C GLU A 161 -6.42 -1.02 7.46
N ASN A 162 -6.12 0.23 7.81
CA ASN A 162 -5.31 1.14 6.99
C ASN A 162 -3.80 1.12 7.35
N ASN A 163 -3.29 -0.03 7.81
CA ASN A 163 -1.87 -0.21 8.18
C ASN A 163 -1.11 -1.07 7.15
N SER A 164 -1.23 -0.70 5.89
CA SER A 164 -0.45 -1.28 4.78
C SER A 164 1.00 -0.77 4.80
N TRP A 165 1.86 -1.37 3.98
CA TRP A 165 3.20 -0.81 3.74
C TRP A 165 3.04 0.47 2.92
N ARG A 166 3.50 1.60 3.48
CA ARG A 166 3.39 2.92 2.87
C ARG A 166 4.72 3.34 2.28
N LEU A 167 4.70 4.02 1.14
CA LEU A 167 5.90 4.53 0.51
C LEU A 167 6.54 5.64 1.36
N PHE A 168 7.82 5.51 1.66
CA PHE A 168 8.65 6.53 2.29
C PHE A 168 9.05 7.51 1.19
N CYS A 169 8.48 8.72 1.22
CA CYS A 169 8.64 9.72 0.17
C CYS A 169 10.13 10.01 -0.08
N CYS A 170 10.69 9.50 -1.18
CA CYS A 170 11.85 10.06 -1.83
C CYS A 170 11.29 10.81 -3.04
N ARG A 171 11.65 12.08 -3.23
CA ARG A 171 11.05 13.06 -4.16
C ARG A 171 11.03 12.70 -5.67
N MET A 172 11.21 11.43 -6.03
CA MET A 172 11.39 10.92 -7.39
C MET A 172 10.43 9.77 -7.71
N VAL A 173 9.19 9.80 -7.21
CA VAL A 173 8.18 8.80 -7.60
C VAL A 173 7.43 9.34 -8.81
N PRO A 174 7.49 8.66 -9.99
CA PRO A 174 6.59 8.97 -11.10
C PRO A 174 5.14 8.78 -10.66
N MET A 175 4.25 9.65 -11.12
CA MET A 175 2.81 9.74 -10.74
C MET A 175 1.95 8.50 -11.09
N GLY A 176 2.54 7.32 -11.27
CA GLY A 176 1.86 6.08 -11.69
C GLY A 176 2.11 4.84 -10.83
N GLU A 177 3.01 4.86 -9.83
CA GLU A 177 3.18 3.71 -8.93
C GLU A 177 2.22 3.78 -7.73
N PRO A 178 1.55 2.66 -7.35
CA PRO A 178 0.72 2.63 -6.15
C PRO A 178 1.54 3.02 -4.92
N THR A 179 1.15 4.12 -4.25
CA THR A 179 1.78 4.61 -3.01
C THR A 179 1.75 3.59 -1.87
N GLU A 180 0.91 2.57 -1.98
CA GLU A 180 0.66 1.56 -0.96
C GLU A 180 0.66 0.15 -1.57
N ILE A 181 1.51 -0.73 -1.02
CA ILE A 181 1.48 -2.15 -1.36
C ILE A 181 0.30 -2.80 -0.64
N GLY A 182 -0.75 -3.16 -1.38
CA GLY A 182 -1.89 -3.93 -0.87
C GLY A 182 -3.12 -3.11 -0.47
N ALA A 183 -3.23 -1.84 -0.88
CA ALA A 183 -4.29 -0.91 -0.48
C ALA A 183 -5.74 -1.35 -0.78
N ASN A 184 -5.94 -2.20 -1.78
CA ASN A 184 -7.27 -2.33 -2.41
C ASN A 184 -8.14 -3.49 -1.91
N LYS A 185 -7.84 -4.08 -0.75
CA LYS A 185 -8.70 -5.12 -0.16
C LYS A 185 -9.25 -4.65 1.16
N LYS A 186 -10.46 -4.07 1.14
CA LYS A 186 -11.29 -3.96 2.34
C LYS A 186 -11.48 -5.37 2.88
N LYS A 187 -10.84 -5.65 4.01
CA LYS A 187 -11.02 -6.90 4.72
C LYS A 187 -12.06 -6.67 5.79
N ASP A 188 -13.20 -7.33 5.66
CA ASP A 188 -14.25 -7.26 6.65
C ASP A 188 -13.74 -7.85 7.98
N PHE A 189 -13.83 -7.07 9.04
CA PHE A 189 -13.39 -7.46 10.37
C PHE A 189 -14.60 -7.71 11.27
N HIS A 190 -14.88 -8.98 11.54
CA HIS A 190 -15.94 -9.36 12.46
C HIS A 190 -15.48 -9.26 13.92
N HIS A 191 -16.30 -8.70 14.82
CA HIS A 191 -15.92 -8.50 16.23
C HIS A 191 -15.66 -9.83 16.97
N SER A 192 -16.50 -10.85 16.75
CA SER A 192 -16.29 -12.21 17.30
C SER A 192 -15.00 -12.84 16.77
N ARG A 193 -14.11 -13.23 17.69
CA ARG A 193 -12.85 -13.93 17.37
C ARG A 193 -13.11 -15.31 16.75
N LEU A 194 -14.12 -16.02 17.24
CA LEU A 194 -14.50 -17.34 16.76
C LEU A 194 -14.94 -17.27 15.30
N GLN A 195 -15.77 -16.29 14.95
CA GLN A 195 -16.20 -16.07 13.57
C GLN A 195 -15.00 -15.79 12.66
N ARG A 196 -14.09 -14.90 13.07
CA ARG A 196 -12.87 -14.60 12.30
C ARG A 196 -12.01 -15.83 12.06
N GLN A 197 -11.87 -16.71 13.04
CA GLN A 197 -11.13 -17.95 12.90
C GLN A 197 -11.79 -18.87 11.86
N GLN A 198 -13.12 -19.01 11.94
CA GLN A 198 -13.89 -19.77 10.95
C GLN A 198 -13.77 -19.18 9.54
N ASP A 199 -13.86 -17.86 9.38
CA ASP A 199 -13.75 -17.19 8.08
C ASP A 199 -12.36 -17.42 7.44
N VAL A 200 -11.29 -17.34 8.25
CA VAL A 200 -9.92 -17.63 7.81
C VAL A 200 -9.78 -19.09 7.38
N ASP A 201 -10.35 -20.03 8.13
CA ASP A 201 -10.26 -21.45 7.80
C ASP A 201 -11.12 -21.80 6.58
N GLN A 202 -12.29 -21.20 6.41
CA GLN A 202 -13.09 -21.28 5.19
C GLN A 202 -12.36 -20.71 3.97
N TRP A 203 -11.69 -19.56 4.14
CA TRP A 203 -10.88 -18.96 3.09
C TRP A 203 -9.70 -19.84 2.68
N ARG A 204 -8.99 -20.45 3.65
CA ARG A 204 -7.91 -21.42 3.39
C ARG A 204 -8.41 -22.64 2.63
N LYS A 205 -9.57 -23.20 3.03
CA LYS A 205 -10.20 -24.34 2.34
C LYS A 205 -10.55 -24.00 0.89
N ARG A 206 -11.19 -22.85 0.64
CA ARG A 206 -11.50 -22.38 -0.72
C ARG A 206 -10.26 -22.26 -1.59
N ARG A 207 -9.21 -21.61 -1.08
CA ARG A 207 -7.94 -21.49 -1.81
C ARG A 207 -7.28 -22.83 -2.12
N LYS A 208 -7.34 -23.78 -1.19
CA LYS A 208 -6.81 -25.13 -1.43
C LYS A 208 -7.59 -25.83 -2.55
N ILE A 209 -8.91 -25.71 -2.58
CA ILE A 209 -9.76 -26.28 -3.64
C ILE A 209 -9.47 -25.61 -4.98
N GLU A 210 -9.39 -24.29 -5.04
CA GLU A 210 -9.05 -23.54 -6.25
C GLU A 210 -7.68 -23.95 -6.81
N TRP A 211 -6.68 -24.11 -5.94
CA TRP A 211 -5.35 -24.56 -6.33
C TRP A 211 -5.38 -25.98 -6.91
N LEU A 212 -6.11 -26.91 -6.28
CA LEU A 212 -6.29 -28.28 -6.79
C LEU A 212 -7.07 -28.34 -8.10
N LYS A 213 -7.90 -27.36 -8.42
CA LYS A 213 -8.63 -27.26 -9.69
C LYS A 213 -7.81 -26.66 -10.84
N GLN A 214 -6.75 -25.92 -10.52
CA GLN A 214 -5.82 -25.34 -11.49
C GLN A 214 -4.67 -26.29 -11.84
N MET A 215 -4.47 -27.34 -11.04
CA MET A 215 -3.67 -28.53 -11.36
C MET A 215 -4.46 -29.46 -12.29
#